data_AF-A0A6C2VU52-F1
#
_entry.id   AF-A0A6C2VU52-F1
#
_cell.length_a   1.000
_cell.length_b   1.000
_cell.length_c   1.000
_cell.angle_alpha   90.00
_cell.angle_beta   90.00
_cell.angle_gamma   90.00
#
_symmetry.space_group_name_H-M   'P 1'
#
loop_
_entity.id
_entity.type
_entity.pdbx_description
1 polymer ?
#
loop_
_entity_poly.entity_id
_entity_poly.type
_entity_poly.pdbx_seq_one_letter_code
_entity_poly.pdbx_strand_id
1 'polypeptide(L)' 'MKTYCIINKKTGFFVYGTDYRYSPPHQRTSDCKALTFGTEKKAKIAFEDRKCGKNYKIIPVKLEPIEDKF' A
#
# COMPACT_ATOMS: atom_id res chain seq x y z
N MET A 1 6.79 5.56 -14.89
CA MET A 1 7.02 4.17 -14.43
C MET A 1 5.77 3.71 -13.68
N LYS A 2 5.19 2.55 -14.02
CA LYS A 2 4.00 2.04 -13.29
C LYS A 2 4.45 1.54 -11.92
N THR A 3 3.87 2.09 -10.87
CA THR A 3 4.08 1.65 -9.49
C THR A 3 2.82 0.98 -8.99
N TYR A 4 2.92 0.10 -8.01
CA TYR A 4 1.78 -0.55 -7.39
C TYR A 4 1.72 -0.19 -5.91
N CYS A 5 0.52 -0.03 -5.39
CA CYS A 5 0.25 0.22 -3.98
C CYS A 5 -0.85 -0.73 -3.49
N ILE A 6 -0.96 -0.90 -2.17
CA ILE A 6 -2.07 -1.60 -1.54
C ILE A 6 -2.98 -0.55 -0.91
N ILE A 7 -4.28 -0.60 -1.19
CA ILE A 7 -5.27 0.33 -0.63
C ILE A 7 -6.35 -0.38 0.15
N ASN A 8 -6.86 0.27 1.19
CA ASN A 8 -8.10 -0.12 1.84
C ASN A 8 -9.29 0.30 0.96
N LYS A 9 -10.12 -0.66 0.56
CA LYS A 9 -11.28 -0.44 -0.32
C LYS A 9 -12.36 0.43 0.31
N LYS A 10 -12.46 0.45 1.64
CA LYS A 10 -13.49 1.21 2.37
C LYS A 10 -13.09 2.68 2.53
N THR A 11 -11.84 2.94 2.92
CA THR A 11 -11.36 4.30 3.20
C THR A 11 -10.67 4.96 2.01
N GLY A 12 -10.20 4.20 1.03
CA GLY A 12 -9.36 4.69 -0.05
C GLY A 12 -7.90 4.94 0.34
N PHE A 13 -7.54 4.73 1.61
CA PHE A 13 -6.19 5.03 2.11
C PHE A 13 -5.18 3.95 1.73
N PHE A 14 -3.93 4.39 1.55
CA PHE A 14 -2.80 3.55 1.19
C PHE A 14 -2.22 2.86 2.41
N VAL A 15 -1.86 1.60 2.26
CA VAL A 15 -1.09 0.87 3.27
C VAL A 15 0.36 1.39 3.26
N TYR A 16 0.84 1.83 4.41
CA TYR A 16 2.23 2.26 4.59
C TYR A 16 3.01 1.42 5.61
N GLY A 17 2.31 0.53 6.34
CA GLY A 17 2.94 -0.37 7.30
C GLY A 17 1.97 -1.41 7.82
N THR A 18 2.49 -2.32 8.65
CA THR A 18 1.73 -3.42 9.23
C THR A 18 2.12 -3.57 10.70
N ASP A 19 1.13 -3.67 11.56
CA ASP A 19 1.30 -3.93 12.98
C ASP A 19 1.14 -5.43 13.25
N TYR A 20 2.27 -6.11 13.38
CA TYR A 20 2.36 -7.56 13.57
C TYR A 20 2.10 -8.00 15.02
N ARG A 21 1.81 -7.07 15.95
CA ARG A 21 1.42 -7.40 17.32
C ARG A 21 0.01 -8.00 17.42
N TYR A 22 -0.79 -7.88 16.36
CA TYR A 22 -2.16 -8.38 16.28
C TYR A 22 -2.28 -9.63 15.41
N SER A 23 -3.29 -10.46 15.70
CA SER A 23 -3.66 -11.63 14.90
C SER A 23 -5.16 -11.56 14.52
N PRO A 24 -5.52 -11.28 13.26
CA PRO A 24 -4.63 -11.02 12.13
C PRO A 24 -3.88 -9.68 12.25
N PRO A 25 -2.71 -9.51 11.59
CA PRO A 25 -1.97 -8.25 11.57
C PRO A 25 -2.83 -7.08 11.09
N HIS A 26 -2.69 -5.94 11.78
CA HIS A 26 -3.43 -4.73 11.45
C HIS A 26 -2.65 -3.88 10.45
N GLN A 27 -3.27 -3.51 9.33
CA GLN A 27 -2.61 -2.63 8.35
C GLN A 27 -2.70 -1.19 8.80
N ARG A 28 -1.58 -0.47 8.73
CA ARG A 28 -1.52 0.98 8.94
C ARG A 28 -1.79 1.66 7.61
N THR A 29 -2.80 2.51 7.57
CA THR A 29 -3.22 3.20 6.35
C THR A 29 -3.16 4.72 6.50
N SER A 30 -2.83 5.43 5.43
CA SER A 30 -2.76 6.89 5.37
C SER A 30 -3.14 7.39 3.98
N ASP A 31 -3.62 8.61 3.90
CA ASP A 31 -3.87 9.38 2.67
C ASP A 31 -2.60 10.04 2.10
N CYS A 32 -1.59 10.30 2.94
CA CYS A 32 -0.35 10.98 2.56
C CYS A 32 0.90 10.09 2.56
N LYS A 33 0.80 8.84 3.02
CA LYS A 33 1.91 7.87 3.03
C LYS A 33 1.49 6.58 2.36
N ALA A 34 2.35 6.06 1.48
CA ALA A 34 2.12 4.82 0.76
C ALA A 34 3.40 3.97 0.65
N LEU A 35 3.25 2.65 0.76
CA LEU A 35 4.28 1.72 0.30
C LEU A 35 4.11 1.47 -1.20
N THR A 36 5.19 1.70 -1.94
CA THR A 36 5.24 1.58 -3.39
C THR A 36 6.03 0.35 -3.82
N PHE A 37 5.51 -0.38 -4.80
CA PHE A 37 6.15 -1.56 -5.37
C PHE A 37 6.38 -1.36 -6.86
N GLY A 38 7.61 -1.61 -7.34
CA GLY A 38 7.95 -1.44 -8.75
C GLY A 38 7.29 -2.45 -9.70
N THR A 39 6.70 -3.54 -9.19
CA THR A 39 6.00 -4.55 -9.99
C THR A 39 4.79 -5.10 -9.26
N GLU A 40 3.79 -5.57 -10.01
CA GLU A 40 2.60 -6.21 -9.44
C GLU A 40 2.94 -7.47 -8.64
N LYS A 41 3.92 -8.25 -9.11
CA LYS A 41 4.41 -9.44 -8.42
C LYS A 41 4.94 -9.10 -7.02
N LYS A 42 5.76 -8.04 -6.91
CA LYS A 42 6.26 -7.57 -5.60
C LYS A 42 5.11 -7.11 -4.70
N ALA A 43 4.10 -6.44 -5.26
CA ALA A 43 2.90 -6.03 -4.52
C ALA A 43 2.07 -7.23 -4.03
N LYS A 44 1.97 -8.31 -4.80
CA LYS A 44 1.26 -9.55 -4.41
C LYS A 44 1.93 -10.26 -3.24
N ILE A 45 3.25 -10.48 -3.32
CA ILE A 45 4.03 -11.05 -2.21
C ILE A 45 3.84 -10.19 -0.95
N ALA A 46 3.99 -8.87 -1.10
CA ALA A 46 3.76 -7.89 -0.06
C ALA A 46 2.35 -7.91 0.55
N PHE A 47 1.32 -8.23 -0.22
CA PHE A 47 -0.06 -8.31 0.22
C PHE A 47 -0.30 -9.56 1.06
N GLU A 48 0.28 -10.69 0.62
CA GLU A 48 0.22 -11.99 1.29
C GLU A 48 1.00 -11.98 2.61
N ASP A 49 2.26 -11.51 2.60
CA ASP A 49 3.14 -11.44 3.79
C ASP A 49 2.53 -10.58 4.91
N ARG A 50 1.85 -9.50 4.51
CA ARG A 50 1.17 -8.59 5.44
C ARG A 50 -0.17 -9.14 5.91
N LYS A 51 -0.65 -10.25 5.34
CA LYS A 51 -1.98 -10.81 5.57
C LYS A 51 -3.08 -9.78 5.33
N CYS A 52 -2.95 -9.02 4.24
CA CYS A 52 -3.97 -8.04 3.84
C CYS A 52 -5.29 -8.77 3.57
N GLY A 53 -6.31 -8.47 4.36
CA GLY A 53 -7.62 -9.13 4.24
C GLY A 53 -8.41 -8.67 3.01
N LYS A 54 -9.62 -9.24 2.86
CA LYS A 54 -10.56 -8.94 1.77
C LYS A 54 -10.93 -7.47 1.61
N ASN A 55 -10.65 -6.62 2.59
CA ASN A 55 -10.92 -5.18 2.55
C ASN A 55 -9.83 -4.39 1.83
N TYR A 56 -8.76 -5.03 1.38
CA TYR A 56 -7.67 -4.39 0.67
C TYR A 56 -7.64 -4.82 -0.80
N LYS A 57 -6.99 -4.02 -1.66
CA LYS A 57 -6.68 -4.40 -3.04
C LYS A 57 -5.36 -3.78 -3.49
N ILE A 58 -4.70 -4.42 -4.43
CA ILE A 58 -3.53 -3.86 -5.12
C ILE A 58 -4.04 -2.98 -6.26
N ILE A 59 -3.46 -1.79 -6.42
CA ILE A 59 -3.77 -0.89 -7.53
C ILE A 59 -2.48 -0.40 -8.19
N PRO A 60 -2.46 -0.20 -9.53
CA PRO A 60 -1.43 0.57 -10.18
C PRO A 60 -1.62 2.06 -9.88
N VAL A 61 -0.52 2.78 -9.68
CA VAL A 61 -0.46 4.23 -9.45
C VAL A 61 0.63 4.86 -10.31
N LYS A 62 0.42 6.13 -10.66
CA LYS A 62 1.43 6.98 -11.27
C LYS A 62 2.04 7.83 -10.16
N LEU A 63 3.37 7.75 -10.02
CA LEU A 63 4.11 8.65 -9.13
C LEU A 63 4.58 9.84 -9.95
N GLU A 64 4.28 11.03 -9.47
CA GLU A 64 4.71 12.29 -10.06
C GLU A 64 5.53 13.01 -8.99
N PRO A 65 6.84 13.24 -9.21
CA PRO A 65 7.62 14.05 -8.29
C PRO A 65 7.05 15.46 -8.31
N ILE A 66 6.77 15.98 -7.12
CA ILE A 66 6.47 17.39 -6.95
C ILE A 66 7.82 18.06 -6.75
N GLU A 67 8.21 18.93 -7.68
CA GLU A 67 9.37 19.80 -7.45
C GLU A 67 9.00 20.74 -6.31
N ASP A 68 9.54 20.46 -5.13
CA ASP A 68 9.57 21.46 -4.08
C ASP A 68 10.50 22.58 -4.55
N LYS A 69 9.94 23.78 -4.76
CA LYS A 69 10.71 25.01 -4.99
C LYS A 69 11.39 25.42 -3.67
N PHE A 70 12.40 24.69 -3.24
CA PHE A 70 13.33 25.13 -2.21
C PHE A 70 14.63 25.58 -2.84
#